data_AF-A0AAV9AKR4-F1
#
_entry.id   AF-A0AAV9AKR4-F1
#
_cell.length_a   1.000
_cell.length_b   1.000
_cell.length_c   1.000
_cell.angle_alpha   90.00
_cell.angle_beta   90.00
_cell.angle_gamma   90.00
#
_symmetry.space_group_name_H-M   'P 1'
#
loop_
_entity.id
_entity.type
_entity.pdbx_description
1 polymer ?
#
loop_
_entity_poly.entity_id
_entity_poly.type
_entity_poly.pdbx_seq_one_letter_code
_entity_poly.pdbx_strand_id
1 'polypeptide(L)'
;MYNTLIGFLCKGGDLERVVEVKHAMEWSGAMMRPNAVTYVLLMVGLCIREDYRATEKMVFDMEYPECKPDAVNYGVLMSNHSRAGISR
;
A
#
# COMPACT_ATOMS: atom_id res chain seq x y z
N MET A 1 15.24 2.88 -2.23
CA MET A 1 14.90 4.27 -2.65
C MET A 1 13.43 4.44 -3.04
N TYR A 2 12.73 3.40 -3.49
CA TYR A 2 11.30 3.49 -3.85
C TYR A 2 10.33 3.75 -2.70
N ASN A 3 10.52 3.15 -1.53
CA ASN A 3 9.60 3.35 -0.40
C ASN A 3 9.50 4.83 0.01
N THR A 4 10.61 5.58 -0.02
CA THR A 4 10.57 7.03 0.25
C THR A 4 9.76 7.79 -0.81
N LEU A 5 9.94 7.45 -2.09
CA LEU A 5 9.19 8.05 -3.20
C LEU A 5 7.70 7.71 -3.12
N ILE A 6 7.35 6.45 -2.89
CA ILE A 6 5.97 5.98 -2.70
C ILE A 6 5.33 6.71 -1.51
N GLY A 7 6.02 6.79 -0.36
CA GLY A 7 5.51 7.50 0.81
C GLY A 7 5.27 8.99 0.54
N PHE A 8 6.13 9.65 -0.24
CA PHE A 8 5.93 11.04 -0.65
C PHE A 8 4.72 11.19 -1.58
N LEU A 9 4.61 10.36 -2.62
CA LEU A 9 3.50 10.42 -3.57
C LEU A 9 2.16 10.07 -2.91
N CYS A 10 2.12 9.09 -2.01
CA CYS A 10 0.94 8.77 -1.21
C CYS A 10 0.47 9.96 -0.36
N LYS A 11 1.39 10.69 0.27
CA LYS A 11 1.05 11.93 1.00
C LYS A 11 0.60 13.07 0.08
N GLY A 12 1.17 13.15 -1.12
CA GLY A 12 0.77 14.10 -2.15
C GLY A 12 -0.55 13.75 -2.85
N GLY A 13 -1.09 12.54 -2.63
CA GLY A 13 -2.33 12.05 -3.23
C GLY A 13 -2.20 11.58 -4.67
N ASP A 14 -0.98 11.48 -5.22
CA ASP A 14 -0.69 11.12 -6.61
C ASP A 14 -0.63 9.58 -6.77
N LEU A 15 -1.81 8.95 -6.72
CA LEU A 15 -1.92 7.48 -6.75
C LEU A 15 -1.53 6.87 -8.10
N GLU A 16 -1.69 7.58 -9.21
CA GLU A 16 -1.31 7.10 -10.53
C GLU A 16 0.20 6.84 -10.57
N ARG A 17 1.01 7.81 -10.14
CA ARG A 17 2.46 7.63 -10.04
C ARG A 17 2.86 6.61 -8.98
N VAL A 18 2.10 6.46 -7.90
CA VAL A 18 2.34 5.40 -6.92
C VAL A 18 2.22 4.01 -7.58
N VAL A 19 1.21 3.80 -8.41
CA VAL A 19 1.00 2.55 -9.15
C VAL A 19 2.09 2.34 -10.19
N GLU A 20 2.48 3.38 -10.94
CA GLU A 20 3.59 3.32 -11.89
C GLU A 20 4.91 2.92 -11.21
N VAL A 21 5.21 3.52 -10.05
CA VAL A 21 6.41 3.20 -9.27
C VAL A 21 6.36 1.76 -8.75
N LYS A 22 5.20 1.28 -8.29
CA LYS A 22 5.02 -0.13 -7.90
C LYS A 22 5.27 -1.07 -9.08
N HIS A 23 4.74 -0.77 -10.26
CA HIS A 23 4.98 -1.58 -11.46
C HIS A 23 6.45 -1.52 -11.91
N ALA A 24 7.09 -0.36 -11.82
CA ALA A 24 8.52 -0.24 -12.09
C ALA A 24 9.36 -1.09 -11.12
N MET A 25 8.97 -1.16 -9.84
CA MET A 25 9.59 -2.07 -8.86
C MET A 25 9.45 -3.53 -9.27
N GLU A 26 8.26 -3.96 -9.70
CA GLU A 26 7.98 -5.33 -10.17
C GLU A 26 8.82 -5.70 -11.41
N TRP A 27 9.03 -4.74 -12.33
CA TRP A 27 9.80 -4.95 -13.56
C TRP A 27 11.32 -4.85 -13.38
N SER A 28 11.80 -4.19 -12.32
CA SER A 28 13.23 -3.94 -12.10
C SER A 28 14.05 -5.14 -11.59
N GLY A 29 13.46 -6.35 -11.52
CA GLY A 29 14.13 -7.58 -11.13
C GLY A 29 14.07 -7.89 -9.62
N ALA A 30 14.70 -8.99 -9.20
CA ALA A 30 14.49 -9.60 -7.88
C ALA A 30 14.89 -8.73 -6.67
N MET A 31 15.85 -7.81 -6.83
CA MET A 31 16.38 -7.01 -5.71
C MET A 31 15.50 -5.82 -5.31
N MET A 32 14.54 -5.44 -6.16
CA MET A 32 13.75 -4.22 -5.99
C MET A 32 12.23 -4.50 -5.95
N ARG A 33 11.84 -5.73 -5.62
CA ARG A 33 10.42 -6.12 -5.50
C ARG A 33 9.71 -5.36 -4.37
N PRO A 34 8.41 -5.07 -4.52
CA PRO A 34 7.59 -4.59 -3.42
C PRO A 34 7.69 -5.52 -2.20
N ASN A 35 7.84 -4.92 -1.00
CA ASN A 35 7.90 -5.65 0.27
C ASN A 35 6.85 -5.14 1.24
N ALA A 36 6.75 -5.74 2.44
CA ALA A 36 5.75 -5.37 3.44
C ALA A 36 5.68 -3.85 3.70
N VAL A 37 6.83 -3.19 3.79
CA VAL A 37 6.93 -1.73 3.97
C VAL A 37 6.35 -0.96 2.77
N THR A 38 6.61 -1.41 1.53
CA THR A 38 6.02 -0.83 0.33
C THR A 38 4.48 -0.86 0.44
N TYR A 39 3.91 -1.99 0.80
CA TYR A 39 2.45 -2.13 0.92
C TYR A 39 1.87 -1.35 2.10
N VAL A 40 2.56 -1.26 3.24
CA VAL A 40 2.13 -0.37 4.36
C VAL A 40 1.95 1.06 3.87
N LEU A 41 2.91 1.59 3.10
CA LEU A 41 2.83 2.96 2.59
C LEU A 41 1.66 3.15 1.62
N LEU A 42 1.42 2.18 0.72
CA LEU A 42 0.27 2.17 -0.17
C LEU A 42 -1.05 2.19 0.62
N MET A 43 -1.19 1.29 1.59
CA MET A 43 -2.38 1.17 2.44
C MET A 43 -2.65 2.46 3.22
N VAL A 44 -1.62 3.08 3.79
CA VAL A 44 -1.77 4.36 4.50
C VAL A 44 -2.21 5.47 3.55
N GLY A 45 -1.65 5.55 2.35
CA GLY A 45 -2.05 6.51 1.32
C GLY A 45 -3.52 6.37 0.92
N LEU A 46 -3.97 5.13 0.71
CA LEU A 46 -5.37 4.82 0.37
C LEU A 46 -6.32 5.14 1.53
N CYS A 47 -5.94 4.82 2.78
CA CYS A 47 -6.66 5.23 3.99
C CYS A 47 -6.83 6.75 4.10
N ILE A 48 -5.80 7.54 3.79
CA ILE A 48 -5.88 9.02 3.83
C ILE A 48 -6.90 9.54 2.81
N ARG A 49 -7.01 8.87 1.66
CA ARG A 49 -7.95 9.19 0.60
C ARG A 49 -9.32 8.55 0.76
N GLU A 50 -9.56 7.88 1.88
CA GLU A 50 -10.82 7.19 2.20
C GLU A 50 -11.19 6.09 1.18
N ASP A 51 -10.20 5.59 0.44
CA ASP A 51 -10.38 4.45 -0.47
C ASP A 51 -10.22 3.15 0.31
N TYR A 52 -11.17 2.91 1.22
CA TYR A 52 -11.12 1.82 2.18
C TYR A 52 -11.11 0.45 1.48
N ARG A 53 -11.75 0.33 0.31
CA ARG A 53 -11.83 -0.91 -0.47
C ARG A 53 -10.51 -1.23 -1.17
N ALA A 54 -9.82 -0.23 -1.72
CA ALA A 54 -8.49 -0.45 -2.27
C ALA A 54 -7.48 -0.83 -1.19
N THR A 55 -7.58 -0.24 0.02
CA THR A 55 -6.74 -0.63 1.16
C THR A 55 -6.90 -2.10 1.52
N GLU A 56 -8.14 -2.62 1.57
CA GLU A 56 -8.40 -4.04 1.82
C GLU A 56 -7.74 -4.93 0.75
N LYS A 57 -7.86 -4.53 -0.54
CA LYS A 57 -7.28 -5.27 -1.65
C LYS A 57 -5.76 -5.42 -1.54
N MET A 58 -5.07 -4.40 -1.02
CA MET A 58 -3.60 -4.42 -0.89
C MET A 58 -3.07 -5.62 -0.10
N VAL A 59 -3.80 -6.08 0.93
CA VAL A 59 -3.37 -7.25 1.73
C VAL A 59 -3.42 -8.54 0.91
N PHE A 60 -4.40 -8.69 0.03
CA PHE A 60 -4.47 -9.82 -0.91
C PHE A 60 -3.38 -9.72 -1.99
N ASP A 61 -3.11 -8.52 -2.49
CA ASP A 61 -2.06 -8.26 -3.49
C ASP A 61 -0.64 -8.48 -2.94
N MET A 62 -0.47 -8.62 -1.62
CA MET A 62 0.80 -9.02 -0.98
C MET A 62 1.04 -10.53 -1.04
N GLU A 63 0.00 -11.34 -0.90
CA GLU A 63 0.12 -12.81 -0.90
C GLU A 63 0.47 -13.37 -2.28
N TYR A 64 -0.05 -12.73 -3.34
CA TYR A 64 0.18 -13.13 -4.74
C TYR A 64 1.68 -13.15 -5.15
N PRO A 65 2.53 -12.21 -4.69
CA PRO A 65 3.99 -12.28 -4.87
C PRO A 65 4.77 -12.99 -3.74
N GLU A 66 4.14 -13.83 -2.91
CA GLU A 66 4.73 -14.45 -1.70
C GLU A 66 5.26 -13.43 -0.66
N CYS A 67 4.81 -12.18 -0.70
CA CYS A 67 5.13 -11.20 0.33
C CYS A 67 4.14 -11.35 1.49
N LYS A 68 4.55 -11.98 2.59
CA LYS A 68 3.64 -12.14 3.74
C LYS A 68 3.34 -10.79 4.40
N PRO A 69 2.06 -10.46 4.67
CA PRO A 69 1.70 -9.32 5.51
C PRO A 69 2.32 -9.45 6.91
N ASP A 70 2.78 -8.34 7.47
CA ASP A 70 3.27 -8.27 8.84
C ASP A 70 2.24 -7.62 9.79
N ALA A 71 2.59 -7.52 11.08
CA ALA A 71 1.74 -6.91 12.08
C ALA A 71 1.37 -5.44 11.76
N VAL A 72 2.23 -4.71 11.06
CA VAL A 72 1.99 -3.32 10.66
C VAL A 72 0.94 -3.27 9.54
N ASN A 73 1.01 -4.17 8.55
CA ASN A 73 -0.02 -4.28 7.52
C ASN A 73 -1.42 -4.52 8.12
N TYR A 74 -1.53 -5.48 9.04
CA TYR A 74 -2.80 -5.76 9.73
C TYR A 74 -3.24 -4.59 10.62
N GLY A 75 -2.29 -3.88 11.26
CA GLY A 75 -2.57 -2.66 12.01
C GLY A 75 -3.23 -1.58 11.16
N VAL A 76 -2.73 -1.36 9.94
CA VAL A 76 -3.32 -0.40 8.99
C VAL A 76 -4.70 -0.88 8.53
N LEU A 77 -4.89 -2.18 8.27
CA LEU A 77 -6.18 -2.74 7.87
C LEU A 77 -7.25 -2.58 8.98
N MET A 78 -6.90 -2.82 10.24
CA MET A 78 -7.81 -2.59 11.37
C MET A 78 -8.22 -1.12 11.47
N SER A 79 -7.25 -0.20 11.34
CA SER A 79 -7.54 1.24 11.30
C SER A 79 -8.39 1.65 10.08
N ASN A 80 -8.25 0.94 8.95
CA ASN A 80 -9.06 1.16 7.76
C ASN A 80 -10.53 0.82 8.03
N HIS A 81 -10.81 -0.34 8.62
CA HIS A 81 -12.18 -0.76 8.94
C HIS A 81 -12.86 0.14 9.97
N SER A 82 -12.14 0.60 11.01
CA SER A 82 -12.71 1.53 11.99
C SER A 82 -13.12 2.86 11.35
N ARG A 83 -12.30 3.38 10.44
CA ARG A 83 -12.60 4.63 9.69
C ARG A 83 -13.72 4.43 8.67
N ALA A 84 -13.74 3.32 7.96
CA ALA A 84 -14.83 2.97 7.03
C ALA A 84 -16.19 2.86 7.75
N GLY A 85 -16.20 2.34 8.98
CA GLY A 85 -17.41 2.28 9.81
C GLY A 85 -17.91 3.65 10.30
N ILE A 86 -17.02 4.62 10.46
CA ILE A 86 -17.37 6.01 10.84
C ILE A 86 -17.93 6.79 9.64
N SER A 87 -17.56 6.42 8.42
CA SER A 87 -17.97 7.07 7.17
C SER A 87 -19.29 6.53 6.58
N ARG A 88 -20.00 5.62 7.27
CA ARG A 88 -21.26 5.00 6.82
C ARG A 88 -22.50 5.65 7.40
#